data_AF-A0A964YP15-F1
#
_entry.id   AF-A0A964YP15-F1
#
_cell.length_a   1.000
_cell.length_b   1.000
_cell.length_c   1.000
_cell.angle_alpha   90.00
_cell.angle_beta   90.00
_cell.angle_gamma   90.00
#
_symmetry.space_group_name_H-M   'P 1'
#
loop_
_entity.id
_entity.type
_entity.pdbx_description
1 polymer ?
#
loop_
_entity_poly.entity_id
_entity_poly.type
_entity_poly.pdbx_seq_one_letter_code
_entity_poly.pdbx_strand_id
1 'polypeptide(L)' 'NLAKTSIVQGAWERRSDLHLHGWVYDVADGLIKDLEVTLRDNSSLQTVYKLDI' A
#
# COMPACT_ATOMS: atom_id res chain seq x y z
N ASN A 1 2.41 7.06 -1.67
CA ASN A 1 1.97 8.14 -0.75
C ASN A 1 1.31 7.58 0.49
N LEU A 2 0.21 6.83 0.37
CA LEU A 2 -0.46 6.21 1.52
C LEU A 2 0.44 5.26 2.34
N ALA A 3 1.17 4.36 1.68
CA ALA A 3 2.12 3.44 2.34
C ALA A 3 3.26 4.15 3.08
N LYS A 4 3.50 5.45 2.82
CA LYS A 4 4.56 6.24 3.47
C LYS A 4 4.11 6.84 4.80
N THR A 5 2.82 6.75 5.14
CA THR A 5 2.28 7.32 6.38
C THR A 5 2.66 6.47 7.60
N SER A 6 2.86 7.12 8.75
CA SER A 6 3.16 6.43 10.02
C SER A 6 2.05 5.48 10.47
N ILE A 7 0.79 5.77 10.10
CA ILE A 7 -0.36 4.92 10.40
C ILE A 7 -0.21 3.56 9.74
N VAL A 8 0.11 3.53 8.44
CA VAL A 8 0.25 2.28 7.68
C VAL A 8 1.52 1.53 8.08
N GLN A 9 2.67 2.24 8.17
CA GLN A 9 3.93 1.60 8.53
C GLN A 9 3.94 1.04 9.94
N GLY A 10 3.39 1.78 10.92
CA GLY A 10 3.25 1.28 12.29
C GLY A 10 2.19 0.18 12.41
N ALA A 11 1.18 0.15 11.54
CA ALA A 11 0.27 -0.99 11.48
C ALA A 11 1.02 -2.25 11.00
N TRP A 12 1.84 -2.17 9.96
CA TRP A 12 2.63 -3.30 9.47
C TRP A 12 3.63 -3.87 10.50
N GLU A 13 4.14 -3.05 11.42
CA GLU A 13 4.98 -3.52 12.54
C GLU A 13 4.20 -4.28 13.61
N ARG A 14 2.93 -3.91 13.82
CA ARG A 14 2.09 -4.49 14.87
C ARG A 14 1.25 -5.67 14.40
N ARG A 15 0.91 -5.73 13.11
CA ARG A 15 0.04 -6.76 12.52
C ARG A 15 0.48 -7.11 11.08
N SER A 16 0.34 -8.38 10.73
CA SER A 16 0.81 -8.94 9.44
C SER A 16 -0.29 -9.13 8.39
N ASP A 17 -1.52 -8.73 8.68
CA ASP A 17 -2.71 -8.98 7.85
C ASP A 17 -3.24 -7.73 7.13
N LEU A 18 -2.49 -6.62 7.15
CA LEU A 18 -2.81 -5.41 6.39
C LEU A 18 -2.18 -5.47 5.00
N HIS A 19 -3.00 -5.36 3.94
CA HIS A 19 -2.53 -5.24 2.57
C HIS A 19 -3.02 -3.94 1.93
N LEU A 20 -2.17 -3.33 1.12
CA LEU A 20 -2.53 -2.16 0.31
C LEU A 20 -2.55 -2.54 -1.16
N HIS A 21 -3.68 -2.28 -1.82
CA HIS A 21 -3.92 -2.56 -3.23
C HIS A 21 -4.09 -1.27 -4.03
N GLY A 22 -3.75 -1.31 -5.31
CA GLY A 22 -3.99 -0.21 -6.25
C GLY A 22 -4.93 -0.67 -7.36
N TRP A 23 -6.10 -0.04 -7.46
CA TRP A 23 -7.07 -0.30 -8.53
C TRP A 23 -7.36 0.98 -9.30
N VAL A 24 -7.72 0.83 -10.56
CA VAL A 24 -8.25 1.92 -11.40
C VAL A 24 -9.63 1.53 -11.91
N TYR A 25 -10.51 2.51 -11.98
CA TYR A 25 -11.85 2.36 -12.54
C TYR A 25 -11.92 3.17 -13.82
N ASP A 26 -12.38 2.56 -14.90
CA ASP A 26 -12.65 3.24 -16.15
C ASP A 26 -14.09 3.77 -16.15
N VAL A 27 -14.23 5.07 -16.34
CA VAL A 27 -15.53 5.76 -16.36
C VAL A 27 -16.31 5.48 -17.65
N ALA A 28 -15.62 5.12 -18.74
CA ALA A 28 -16.24 4.89 -20.03
C ALA A 28 -16.98 3.55 -20.11
N ASP A 29 -16.41 2.48 -19.55
CA ASP A 29 -16.97 1.12 -19.63
C ASP A 29 -17.34 0.51 -18.27
N GLY A 30 -17.00 1.18 -17.17
CA GLY A 30 -17.34 0.77 -15.81
C GLY A 30 -16.52 -0.40 -15.28
N LEU A 31 -15.40 -0.75 -15.93
CA LEU A 31 -14.56 -1.85 -15.50
C LEU A 31 -13.55 -1.41 -14.44
N ILE A 32 -13.39 -2.26 -13.42
CA ILE A 32 -12.30 -2.16 -12.45
C ILE A 32 -11.12 -2.98 -12.98
N LYS A 33 -9.95 -2.35 -13.02
CA LYS A 33 -8.70 -3.02 -13.34
C LYS A 33 -7.80 -3.00 -12.11
N ASP A 34 -7.34 -4.19 -11.71
CA ASP A 34 -6.27 -4.31 -10.73
C ASP A 34 -4.95 -3.87 -11.37
N LEU A 35 -4.19 -3.02 -10.67
CA LEU A 35 -2.87 -2.58 -11.12
C LEU A 35 -1.76 -3.58 -10.73
N GLU A 36 -2.12 -4.65 -10.02
CA GLU A 36 -1.22 -5.71 -9.54
C GLU A 36 -0.14 -5.17 -8.59
N VAL A 37 -0.38 -4.01 -7.98
CA VAL A 37 0.48 -3.43 -6.95
C VAL A 37 -0.10 -3.76 -5.59
N THR A 38 0.44 -4.80 -4.95
CA THR A 38 0.09 -5.17 -3.57
C THR A 38 1.29 -4.97 -2.64
N LEU A 39 1.13 -4.13 -1.63
CA LEU A 39 2.13 -3.93 -0.56
C LEU A 39 1.62 -4.60 0.71
N ARG A 40 2.50 -5.38 1.37
CA ARG A 40 2.15 -6.20 2.54
C ARG A 40 2.88 -5.80 3.81
N ASP A 41 3.97 -5.04 3.67
CA ASP A 41 4.86 -4.67 4.76
C ASP A 41 5.76 -3.48 4.37
N ASN A 42 6.54 -3.01 5.34
CA ASN A 42 7.54 -1.96 5.16
C ASN A 42 8.71 -2.38 4.24
N SER A 43 8.91 -3.66 3.93
CA SER A 43 10.07 -4.13 3.15
C SER A 43 10.04 -3.62 1.71
N SER A 44 8.84 -3.53 1.15
CA SER A 44 8.55 -3.08 -0.22
C SER A 44 8.72 -1.55 -0.42
N LEU A 45 8.93 -0.79 0.65
CA LEU A 45 9.20 0.65 0.57
C LEU A 45 10.69 0.92 0.28
N GLN A 46 10.96 1.96 -0.51
CA GLN A 46 12.32 2.49 -0.62
C GLN A 46 12.80 3.04 0.72
N THR A 47 14.09 2.90 1.01
CA THR A 47 14.70 3.30 2.29
C THR A 47 14.38 4.74 2.69
N VAL A 48 14.34 5.68 1.75
CA VAL A 48 13.98 7.09 2.00
C VAL A 48 12.57 7.30 2.58
N TYR A 49 11.71 6.28 2.48
CA TYR A 49 10.33 6.32 2.98
C TYR A 49 10.09 5.41 4.17
N LYS A 50 11.08 4.64 4.62
CA LYS A 50 10.98 3.83 5.83
C LYS A 50 11.12 4.75 7.03
N LEU A 51 10.15 4.70 7.93
CA LEU A 51 10.21 5.41 9.18
C LEU A 51 10.86 4.52 10.24
N ASP A 52 11.65 5.14 11.12
CA ASP A 52 12.16 4.48 12.33
C ASP A 52 11.08 4.61 13.41
N ILE A 53 10.20 3.60 13.50
CA ILE A 53 9.05 3.56 14.42
C ILE A 53 9.00 2.26 15.22
#